data_AF-A0A4R1JZG0-F1
#
_entry.id   AF-A0A4R1JZG0-F1
#
_cell.length_a   1.000
_cell.length_b   1.000
_cell.length_c   1.000
_cell.angle_alpha   90.00
_cell.angle_beta   90.00
_cell.angle_gamma   90.00
#
_symmetry.space_group_name_H-M   'P 1'
#
loop_
_entity.id
_entity.type
_entity.pdbx_description
1 polymer ?
#
loop_
_entity_poly.entity_id
_entity_poly.type
_entity_poly.pdbx_seq_one_letter_code
_entity_poly.pdbx_strand_id
1 'polypeptide(L)'
;MKKVLILLLLFNYGYSQDISYIKTLDTIYVKFKEDKLQTRFVFPDDYKGFKERRYTINFSDDEKKEFFKFFFTEYLNSEKREKGIKAEIKIVKKAFLKKHKEEIIGIDFFQKYGIIKSTYEAFEKCKVIYLIDMNEKKKGKINLYEVTKWSSYHMGE
;
A
#
# COMPACT_ATOMS: atom_id res chain seq x y z
N MET A 1 -37.58 27.36 6.83
CA MET A 1 -36.17 27.21 6.39
C MET A 1 -35.67 25.80 6.71
N LYS A 2 -35.98 24.80 5.88
CA LYS A 2 -35.66 23.38 6.13
C LYS A 2 -35.23 22.62 4.86
N LYS A 3 -34.60 23.30 3.90
CA LYS A 3 -34.21 22.69 2.60
C LYS A 3 -32.72 22.74 2.26
N VAL A 4 -31.85 23.16 3.18
CA VAL A 4 -30.40 23.36 2.89
C VAL A 4 -29.51 22.19 3.36
N LEU A 5 -30.03 21.22 4.12
CA LEU A 5 -29.18 20.19 4.74
C LEU A 5 -28.81 18.99 3.85
N ILE A 6 -29.42 18.82 2.67
CA ILE A 6 -29.25 17.58 1.87
C ILE A 6 -28.07 17.66 0.89
N LEU A 7 -27.53 18.84 0.60
CA LEU A 7 -26.45 18.98 -0.40
C LEU A 7 -25.05 18.60 0.13
N LEU A 8 -24.86 18.49 1.45
CA LEU A 8 -23.57 18.18 2.08
C LEU A 8 -23.24 16.68 2.14
N LEU A 9 -24.16 15.79 1.75
CA LEU A 9 -23.97 14.33 1.79
C LEU A 9 -23.40 13.73 0.49
N LEU A 10 -23.23 14.54 -0.57
CA LEU A 10 -22.64 14.09 -1.84
C LEU A 10 -21.10 14.12 -1.87
N PHE A 11 -20.46 14.64 -0.82
CA PHE A 11 -19.01 14.52 -0.63
C PHE A 11 -18.61 13.21 0.06
N ASN A 12 -19.34 12.12 -0.20
CA ASN A 12 -18.78 10.80 0.01
C ASN A 12 -17.75 10.58 -1.10
N TYR A 13 -16.54 11.06 -0.83
CA TYR A 13 -15.33 10.87 -1.63
C TYR A 13 -15.08 9.37 -1.83
N GLY A 14 -15.74 8.80 -2.83
CA GLY A 14 -15.21 7.64 -3.53
C GLY A 14 -13.89 8.09 -4.11
N TYR A 15 -12.79 7.69 -3.48
CA TYR A 15 -11.46 7.98 -3.99
C TYR A 15 -11.32 7.23 -5.31
N SER A 16 -11.64 7.90 -6.41
CA SER A 16 -11.27 7.44 -7.73
C SER A 16 -9.86 7.96 -7.97
N GLN A 17 -8.84 7.32 -7.37
CA GLN A 17 -7.46 7.65 -7.74
C GLN A 17 -7.33 7.43 -9.26
N ASP A 18 -6.90 8.47 -9.97
CA ASP A 18 -6.65 8.40 -11.40
C ASP A 18 -5.33 7.66 -11.62
N ILE A 19 -5.40 6.53 -12.32
CA ILE A 19 -4.21 5.73 -12.63
C ILE A 19 -3.18 6.54 -13.43
N SER A 20 -3.62 7.54 -14.20
CA SER A 20 -2.74 8.44 -14.97
C SER A 20 -1.88 9.30 -14.04
N TYR A 21 -2.44 9.80 -12.93
CA TYR A 21 -1.67 10.51 -11.91
C TYR A 21 -0.73 9.56 -11.15
N ILE A 22 -1.22 8.38 -10.76
CA ILE A 22 -0.40 7.39 -10.04
C ILE A 22 0.84 6.99 -10.86
N LYS A 23 0.73 6.91 -12.20
CA LYS A 23 1.85 6.64 -13.10
C LYS A 23 3.00 7.65 -12.97
N THR A 24 2.70 8.92 -12.70
CA THR A 24 3.72 10.00 -12.65
C THR A 24 4.44 10.09 -11.31
N LEU A 25 4.01 9.35 -10.29
CA LEU A 25 4.59 9.42 -8.95
C LEU A 25 5.87 8.60 -8.82
N ASP A 26 6.89 9.17 -8.18
CA ASP A 26 8.11 8.46 -7.76
C ASP A 26 7.90 7.63 -6.48
N THR A 27 6.93 8.04 -5.65
CA THR A 27 6.56 7.39 -4.40
C THR A 27 5.07 7.10 -4.37
N ILE A 28 4.70 5.86 -4.00
CA ILE A 28 3.30 5.46 -3.80
C ILE A 28 3.11 5.01 -2.37
N TYR A 29 1.99 5.40 -1.78
CA TYR A 29 1.58 4.96 -0.47
C TYR A 29 0.46 3.93 -0.60
N VAL A 30 0.66 2.72 -0.09
CA VAL A 30 -0.34 1.66 -0.07
C VAL A 30 -0.98 1.62 1.30
N LYS A 31 -2.25 2.00 1.39
CA LYS A 31 -3.03 1.91 2.61
C LYS A 31 -3.37 0.44 2.89
N PHE A 32 -2.99 -0.03 4.07
CA PHE A 32 -3.27 -1.39 4.54
C PHE A 32 -4.05 -1.35 5.85
N LYS A 33 -5.09 -2.18 5.96
CA LYS A 33 -5.82 -2.43 7.20
C LYS A 33 -6.30 -3.88 7.18
N GLU A 34 -6.06 -4.64 8.25
CA GLU A 34 -6.45 -6.06 8.27
C GLU A 34 -7.96 -6.19 8.15
N ASP A 35 -8.39 -7.03 7.21
CA ASP A 35 -9.77 -7.42 6.95
C ASP A 35 -9.80 -8.74 6.16
N LYS A 36 -10.97 -9.10 5.60
CA LYS A 36 -11.12 -10.35 4.84
C LYS A 36 -10.26 -10.43 3.57
N LEU A 37 -9.95 -9.30 2.94
CA LEU A 37 -9.14 -9.23 1.72
C LEU A 37 -7.68 -8.90 2.01
N GLN A 38 -7.39 -8.34 3.18
CA GLN A 38 -6.08 -7.84 3.57
C GLN A 38 -5.55 -8.59 4.78
N THR A 39 -4.53 -9.42 4.58
CA THR A 39 -3.88 -10.19 5.66
C THR A 39 -2.44 -9.78 5.84
N ARG A 40 -1.93 -9.92 7.07
CA ARG A 40 -0.54 -9.63 7.40
C ARG A 40 0.03 -10.78 8.20
N PHE A 41 1.31 -11.03 7.96
CA PHE A 41 2.13 -11.95 8.73
C PHE A 41 3.37 -11.20 9.21
N VAL A 42 3.62 -11.24 10.52
CA VAL A 42 4.83 -10.69 11.14
C VAL A 42 5.72 -11.88 11.51
N PHE A 43 6.93 -11.91 10.96
CA PHE A 43 7.87 -12.98 11.25
C PHE A 43 8.45 -12.82 12.65
N PRO A 44 8.89 -13.93 13.28
CA PRO A 44 9.75 -13.84 14.45
C PRO A 44 10.99 -13.00 14.17
N ASP A 45 11.52 -12.38 15.21
CA ASP A 45 12.73 -11.58 15.16
C ASP A 45 13.88 -12.44 14.64
N ASP A 46 14.68 -11.87 13.73
CA ASP A 46 15.96 -12.48 13.38
C ASP A 46 16.97 -12.35 14.54
N TYR A 47 18.17 -12.91 14.36
CA TYR A 47 19.25 -12.83 15.35
C TYR A 47 19.73 -11.39 15.65
N LYS A 48 19.31 -10.39 14.86
CA LYS A 48 19.59 -8.95 15.04
C LYS A 48 18.39 -8.17 15.56
N GLY A 49 17.26 -8.84 15.87
CA GLY A 49 16.04 -8.18 16.34
C GLY A 49 15.21 -7.52 15.24
N PHE A 50 15.50 -7.75 13.96
CA PHE A 50 14.70 -7.23 12.85
C PHE A 50 13.43 -8.08 12.65
N LYS A 51 12.29 -7.40 12.52
CA LYS A 51 10.97 -8.03 12.34
C LYS A 51 10.50 -7.87 10.90
N GLU A 52 10.75 -8.90 10.09
CA GLU A 52 10.22 -8.94 8.74
C GLU A 52 8.69 -8.99 8.74
N ARG A 53 8.08 -8.49 7.67
CA ARG A 53 6.63 -8.49 7.52
C ARG A 53 6.23 -8.79 6.10
N ARG A 54 5.11 -9.50 5.97
CA ARG A 54 4.45 -9.78 4.70
C ARG A 54 3.02 -9.30 4.80
N TYR A 55 2.61 -8.50 3.83
CA TYR A 55 1.25 -8.01 3.68
C TYR A 55 0.68 -8.58 2.40
N THR A 56 -0.54 -9.13 2.45
CA THR A 56 -1.23 -9.65 1.28
C THR A 56 -2.52 -8.86 1.07
N ILE A 57 -2.76 -8.40 -0.14
CA ILE A 57 -3.98 -7.72 -0.56
C ILE A 57 -4.60 -8.53 -1.70
N ASN A 58 -5.70 -9.22 -1.41
CA ASN A 58 -6.50 -9.95 -2.39
C ASN A 58 -7.48 -8.98 -3.07
N PHE A 59 -7.62 -9.09 -4.38
CA PHE A 59 -8.41 -8.14 -5.16
C PHE A 59 -9.89 -8.49 -5.08
N SER A 60 -10.21 -9.78 -4.98
CA SER A 60 -11.56 -10.26 -4.70
C SER A 60 -11.54 -11.41 -3.71
N ASP A 61 -12.75 -11.81 -3.29
CA ASP A 61 -12.98 -12.97 -2.41
C ASP A 61 -13.09 -14.28 -3.23
N ASP A 62 -12.88 -14.22 -4.55
CA ASP A 62 -13.14 -15.33 -5.47
C ASP A 62 -11.99 -16.34 -5.52
N GLU A 63 -12.26 -17.52 -6.06
CA GLU A 63 -11.30 -18.63 -6.16
C GLU A 63 -10.07 -18.29 -7.01
N LYS A 64 -10.21 -17.40 -8.01
CA LYS A 64 -9.08 -16.85 -8.78
C LYS A 64 -8.44 -15.72 -7.97
N LYS A 65 -7.61 -16.08 -7.00
CA LYS A 65 -6.94 -15.14 -6.09
C LYS A 65 -5.91 -14.29 -6.81
N GLU A 66 -6.36 -13.21 -7.44
CA GLU A 66 -5.50 -12.09 -7.79
C GLU A 66 -5.09 -11.36 -6.52
N PHE A 67 -3.78 -11.20 -6.31
CA PHE A 67 -3.30 -10.51 -5.12
C PHE A 67 -1.97 -9.81 -5.36
N PHE A 68 -1.70 -8.83 -4.50
CA PHE A 68 -0.36 -8.34 -4.23
C PHE A 68 0.15 -8.85 -2.90
N LYS A 69 1.45 -9.16 -2.86
CA LYS A 69 2.23 -9.28 -1.63
C LYS A 69 3.19 -8.10 -1.54
N PHE A 70 3.26 -7.50 -0.36
CA PHE A 70 4.27 -6.51 -0.02
C PHE A 70 5.16 -7.05 1.10
N PHE A 71 6.47 -6.86 0.96
CA PHE A 71 7.45 -7.38 1.90
C PHE A 71 8.25 -6.24 2.50
N PHE A 72 8.25 -6.19 3.83
CA PHE A 72 9.18 -5.38 4.62
C PHE A 72 10.28 -6.30 5.13
N THR A 73 11.47 -6.18 4.54
CA THR A 73 12.68 -6.95 4.86
C THR A 73 13.80 -5.99 5.26
N GLU A 74 14.84 -6.47 5.96
CA GLU A 74 15.94 -5.57 6.39
C GLU A 74 16.59 -4.86 5.20
N TYR A 75 16.74 -5.59 4.08
CA TYR A 75 17.19 -5.07 2.81
C TYR A 75 16.17 -5.44 1.72
N LEU A 76 15.73 -4.45 0.95
CA LEU A 76 14.66 -4.66 -0.04
C LEU A 76 15.12 -5.48 -1.26
N ASN A 77 16.41 -5.48 -1.57
CA ASN A 77 16.99 -6.28 -2.64
C ASN A 77 18.50 -6.50 -2.40
N SER A 78 19.13 -7.34 -3.22
CA SER A 78 20.56 -7.66 -3.12
C SER A 78 21.46 -6.43 -3.25
N GLU A 79 21.14 -5.51 -4.17
CA GLU A 79 21.91 -4.29 -4.38
C GLU A 79 21.92 -3.41 -3.10
N LYS A 80 20.75 -3.19 -2.49
CA LYS A 80 20.65 -2.46 -1.22
C LYS A 80 21.40 -3.18 -0.10
N ARG A 81 21.38 -4.52 -0.07
CA ARG A 81 22.15 -5.32 0.90
C ARG A 81 23.65 -5.12 0.74
N GLU A 82 24.17 -5.20 -0.48
CA GLU A 82 25.59 -4.98 -0.79
C GLU A 82 26.04 -3.57 -0.42
N LYS A 83 25.18 -2.57 -0.63
CA LYS A 83 25.42 -1.17 -0.23
C LYS A 83 25.16 -0.89 1.26
N GLY A 84 24.69 -1.86 2.03
CA GLY A 84 24.32 -1.68 3.44
C GLY A 84 23.11 -0.74 3.68
N ILE A 85 22.28 -0.51 2.65
CA ILE A 85 21.12 0.39 2.70
C ILE A 85 19.90 -0.40 3.22
N LYS A 86 19.52 -0.17 4.47
CA LYS A 86 18.35 -0.82 5.09
C LYS A 86 17.02 -0.23 4.61
N ALA A 87 15.96 -1.02 4.70
CA ALA A 87 14.59 -0.54 4.47
C ALA A 87 14.18 0.50 5.52
N GLU A 88 13.51 1.55 5.06
CA GLU A 88 13.11 2.66 5.92
C GLU A 88 11.79 2.42 6.67
N ILE A 89 11.73 2.86 7.93
CA ILE A 89 10.48 3.00 8.69
C ILE A 89 10.27 4.48 8.99
N LYS A 90 9.16 5.07 8.53
CA LYS A 90 8.78 6.45 8.89
C LYS A 90 7.63 6.45 9.87
N ILE A 91 7.69 7.34 10.86
CA ILE A 91 6.58 7.62 11.76
C ILE A 91 5.98 8.98 11.39
N VAL A 92 4.77 8.97 10.85
CA VAL A 92 4.09 10.19 10.37
C VAL A 92 2.84 10.50 11.20
N LYS A 93 2.38 11.76 11.11
CA LYS A 93 1.13 12.23 11.74
C LYS A 93 -0.04 12.15 10.74
N LYS A 94 -1.28 12.18 11.23
CA LYS A 94 -2.50 12.23 10.39
C LYS A 94 -2.47 13.33 9.31
N ALA A 95 -1.83 14.48 9.57
CA ALA A 95 -1.71 15.56 8.60
C ALA A 95 -0.94 15.15 7.33
N PHE A 96 0.03 14.24 7.47
CA PHE A 96 0.77 13.67 6.33
C PHE A 96 -0.19 12.95 5.37
N LEU A 97 -1.06 12.09 5.90
CA LEU A 97 -2.05 11.38 5.08
C LEU A 97 -3.03 12.32 4.37
N LYS A 98 -3.35 13.47 4.99
CA LYS A 98 -4.20 14.48 4.36
C LYS A 98 -3.48 15.17 3.19
N LYS A 99 -2.19 15.46 3.36
CA LYS A 99 -1.37 16.10 2.33
C LYS A 99 -1.15 15.19 1.12
N HIS A 100 -0.89 13.90 1.37
CA HIS A 100 -0.58 12.90 0.34
C HIS A 100 -1.79 12.06 -0.08
N LYS A 101 -3.03 12.56 0.15
CA LYS A 101 -4.26 11.77 -0.03
C LYS A 101 -4.42 11.18 -1.44
N GLU A 102 -3.90 11.87 -2.46
CA GLU A 102 -4.02 11.48 -3.88
C GLU A 102 -2.95 10.48 -4.30
N GLU A 103 -1.88 10.36 -3.50
CA GLU A 103 -0.78 9.40 -3.68
C GLU A 103 -1.03 8.09 -2.92
N ILE A 104 -2.10 8.07 -2.10
CA ILE A 104 -2.50 6.91 -1.30
C ILE A 104 -3.50 6.06 -2.09
N ILE A 105 -3.08 4.83 -2.42
CA ILE A 105 -3.95 3.80 -3.00
C ILE A 105 -4.36 2.77 -1.95
N GLY A 106 -5.53 2.16 -2.11
CA GLY A 106 -6.06 1.14 -1.20
C GLY A 106 -6.72 0.01 -1.96
N ILE A 107 -7.42 -0.88 -1.25
CA ILE A 107 -8.10 -2.04 -1.85
C ILE A 107 -9.04 -1.66 -3.00
N ASP A 108 -9.79 -0.56 -2.86
CA ASP A 108 -10.72 -0.07 -3.89
C ASP A 108 -10.01 0.24 -5.22
N PHE A 109 -8.75 0.69 -5.18
CA PHE A 109 -7.94 0.94 -6.38
C PHE A 109 -7.65 -0.38 -7.11
N PHE A 110 -7.23 -1.39 -6.36
CA PHE A 110 -6.91 -2.71 -6.90
C PHE A 110 -8.15 -3.40 -7.48
N GLN A 111 -9.29 -3.28 -6.80
CA GLN A 111 -10.58 -3.76 -7.29
C GLN A 111 -11.03 -3.06 -8.57
N LYS A 112 -10.81 -1.75 -8.67
CA LYS A 112 -11.20 -0.96 -9.84
C LYS A 112 -10.36 -1.28 -11.08
N TYR A 113 -9.05 -1.42 -10.93
CA TYR A 113 -8.13 -1.52 -12.07
C TYR A 113 -7.63 -2.94 -12.37
N GLY A 114 -7.80 -3.88 -11.45
CA GLY A 114 -7.37 -5.28 -11.63
C GLY A 114 -5.85 -5.45 -11.55
N ILE A 115 -5.38 -6.71 -11.47
CA ILE A 115 -3.97 -7.01 -11.22
C ILE A 115 -3.04 -6.51 -12.32
N ILE A 116 -3.46 -6.57 -13.59
CA ILE A 116 -2.63 -6.20 -14.75
C ILE A 116 -2.31 -4.71 -14.69
N LYS A 117 -3.34 -3.85 -14.70
CA LYS A 117 -3.12 -2.39 -14.65
C LYS A 117 -2.43 -1.99 -13.35
N SER A 118 -2.77 -2.60 -12.23
CA SER A 118 -2.08 -2.28 -10.98
C SER A 118 -0.59 -2.65 -11.06
N THR A 119 -0.22 -3.75 -11.70
CA THR A 119 1.18 -4.20 -11.81
C THR A 119 1.99 -3.36 -12.79
N TYR A 120 1.46 -3.11 -13.99
CA TYR A 120 2.17 -2.48 -15.13
C TYR A 120 1.88 -1.00 -15.32
N GLU A 121 0.86 -0.44 -14.68
CA GLU A 121 0.58 0.99 -14.78
C GLU A 121 0.90 1.68 -13.45
N ALA A 122 0.41 1.13 -12.34
CA ALA A 122 0.67 1.76 -11.05
C ALA A 122 2.12 1.59 -10.58
N PHE A 123 2.75 0.44 -10.83
CA PHE A 123 4.05 0.08 -10.23
C PHE A 123 5.17 -0.30 -11.20
N GLU A 124 5.12 0.12 -12.46
CA GLU A 124 6.07 -0.29 -13.52
C GLU A 124 7.44 0.39 -13.42
N LYS A 125 7.47 1.73 -13.38
CA LYS A 125 8.72 2.48 -13.21
C LYS A 125 9.17 2.32 -11.77
N CYS A 126 10.41 1.93 -11.50
CA CYS A 126 10.95 1.69 -10.15
C CYS A 126 10.52 2.77 -9.13
N LYS A 127 9.45 2.50 -8.35
CA LYS A 127 8.88 3.42 -7.36
C LYS A 127 9.30 3.02 -5.97
N VAL A 128 9.50 4.00 -5.11
CA VAL A 128 9.53 3.76 -3.66
C VAL A 128 8.11 3.49 -3.20
N ILE A 129 7.87 2.32 -2.62
CA ILE A 129 6.54 1.95 -2.12
C ILE A 129 6.59 1.99 -0.60
N TYR A 130 5.71 2.78 0.00
CA TYR A 130 5.49 2.75 1.44
C TYR A 130 4.13 2.12 1.77
N LEU A 131 4.13 1.11 2.63
CA LEU A 131 2.91 0.54 3.17
C LEU A 131 2.52 1.26 4.47
N ILE A 132 1.30 1.80 4.50
CA ILE A 132 0.70 2.47 5.66
C ILE A 132 -0.06 1.43 6.48
N ASP A 133 0.54 0.95 7.58
CA ASP A 133 -0.10 -0.05 8.44
C ASP A 133 -1.08 0.63 9.42
N MET A 134 -2.37 0.65 9.06
CA MET A 134 -3.41 1.29 9.86
C MET A 134 -3.71 0.54 11.16
N ASN A 135 -3.31 -0.73 11.28
CA ASN A 135 -3.53 -1.54 12.48
C ASN A 135 -2.57 -1.12 13.61
N GLU A 136 -1.41 -0.56 13.28
CA GLU A 136 -0.42 -0.09 14.26
C GLU A 136 -0.55 1.38 14.64
N LYS A 137 -1.60 2.05 14.16
CA LYS A 137 -1.84 3.45 14.47
C LYS A 137 -2.06 3.65 15.97
N LYS A 138 -1.13 4.36 16.63
CA LYS A 138 -1.20 4.69 18.07
C LYS A 138 -1.17 6.21 18.27
N LYS A 139 -2.17 6.75 18.98
CA LYS A 139 -2.25 8.18 19.36
C LYS A 139 -1.96 9.15 18.19
N GLY A 140 -2.46 8.83 16.98
CA GLY A 140 -2.29 9.67 15.78
C GLY A 140 -0.93 9.57 15.06
N LYS A 141 -0.01 8.73 15.56
CA LYS A 141 1.22 8.31 14.88
C LYS A 141 0.93 7.07 14.02
N ILE A 142 1.52 7.04 12.84
CA ILE A 142 1.27 6.03 11.81
C ILE A 142 2.62 5.59 11.25
N ASN A 143 2.84 4.28 11.21
CA ASN A 143 4.06 3.71 10.65
C ASN A 143 3.92 3.53 9.14
N LEU A 144 4.95 3.93 8.41
CA LEU A 144 5.13 3.67 7.00
C LEU A 144 6.33 2.74 6.85
N TYR A 145 6.16 1.62 6.16
CA TYR A 145 7.21 0.66 5.88
C TYR A 145 7.60 0.77 4.42
N GLU A 146 8.87 1.02 4.11
CA GLU A 146 9.36 0.89 2.75
C GLU A 146 9.33 -0.60 2.36
N VAL A 147 8.64 -0.96 1.28
CA VAL A 147 8.38 -2.35 0.94
C VAL A 147 8.75 -2.66 -0.51
N THR A 148 9.05 -3.93 -0.78
CA THR A 148 8.98 -4.48 -2.14
C THR A 148 7.59 -5.05 -2.42
N LYS A 149 7.27 -5.25 -3.70
CA LYS A 149 6.01 -5.85 -4.16
C LYS A 149 6.26 -7.15 -4.91
N TRP A 150 5.26 -8.01 -4.91
CA TRP A 150 5.12 -9.16 -5.81
C TRP A 150 3.65 -9.34 -6.16
N SER A 151 3.33 -9.57 -7.44
CA SER A 151 1.97 -9.85 -7.90
C SER A 151 1.77 -11.34 -8.15
N SER A 152 0.53 -11.81 -7.98
CA SER A 152 0.12 -13.14 -8.46
C SER A 152 0.11 -13.26 -9.98
N TYR A 153 0.08 -12.12 -10.69
CA TYR A 153 0.20 -12.09 -12.14
C TYR A 153 1.66 -12.32 -12.55
N HIS A 154 1.87 -13.40 -13.29
CA HIS A 154 3.08 -13.69 -14.04
C HIS A 154 2.75 -13.45 -15.51
N MET A 155 3.50 -12.58 -16.20
CA MET A 155 3.52 -12.71 -17.66
C MET A 155 4.09 -14.09 -17.95
N GLY A 156 3.34 -14.88 -18.71
CA GLY A 156 3.78 -16.20 -19.15
C GLY A 156 5.15 -16.10 -19.81
N GLU A 157 5.96 -17.14 -19.57
CA GLU A 157 7.05 -17.51 -20.46
C GLU A 157 6.55 -17.69 -21.91
#